data_AF-A0A9P5YR16-F1
#
_entry.id   AF-A0A9P5YR16-F1
#
_cell.length_a   1.000
_cell.length_b   1.000
_cell.length_c   1.000
_cell.angle_alpha   90.00
_cell.angle_beta   90.00
_cell.angle_gamma   90.00
#
_symmetry.space_group_name_H-M   'P 1'
#
loop_
_entity.id
_entity.type
_entity.pdbx_description
1 polymer ?
#
loop_
_entity_poly.entity_id
_entity_poly.type
_entity_poly.pdbx_seq_one_letter_code
_entity_poly.pdbx_strand_id
1 'polypeptide(L)'
;MKEGQIHCDERLESDYDLSLYRFPNGLSVGIDASIMGNEARFVNDYRGITKKPNAIFVDERNESGDLQMIIRSVAEINKGEEILVSYGKSWWKNRTKVHDEFTFNQNLT
;
A
#
# COMPACT_ATOMS: atom_id res chain seq x y z
N MET A 1 10.67 -15.96 -4.80
CA MET A 1 10.36 -14.55 -5.14
C MET A 1 11.10 -13.66 -4.15
N LYS A 2 11.39 -12.39 -4.50
CA LYS A 2 11.89 -11.44 -3.49
C LYS A 2 10.68 -10.85 -2.77
N GLU A 3 10.60 -11.07 -1.47
CA GLU A 3 9.56 -10.52 -0.60
C GLU A 3 10.02 -9.17 -0.05
N GLY A 4 9.07 -8.33 0.37
CA GLY A 4 9.36 -7.13 1.14
C GLY A 4 9.84 -7.47 2.55
N GLN A 5 10.36 -6.47 3.26
CA GLN A 5 10.76 -6.64 4.65
C GLN A 5 9.52 -6.76 5.55
N ILE A 6 9.43 -7.84 6.33
CA ILE A 6 8.40 -8.01 7.36
C ILE A 6 8.78 -7.22 8.61
N HIS A 7 7.82 -6.52 9.21
CA HIS A 7 8.05 -5.71 10.40
C HIS A 7 6.79 -5.58 11.27
N CYS A 8 6.96 -5.06 12.50
CA CYS A 8 5.89 -4.88 13.48
C CYS A 8 5.85 -3.46 14.10
N ASP A 9 6.62 -2.53 13.54
CA ASP A 9 6.75 -1.13 13.96
C ASP A 9 6.05 -0.18 12.98
N GLU A 10 5.83 1.08 13.37
CA GLU A 10 5.24 2.06 12.46
C GLU A 10 6.30 2.65 11.52
N ARG A 11 6.03 2.62 10.21
CA ARG A 11 6.93 3.18 9.18
C ARG A 11 6.28 4.35 8.43
N LEU A 12 6.02 5.43 9.18
CA LEU A 12 5.26 6.59 8.68
C LEU A 12 5.88 7.25 7.45
N GLU A 13 7.20 7.15 7.29
CA GLU A 13 7.96 7.73 6.18
C GLU A 13 8.05 6.82 4.94
N SER A 14 7.59 5.56 5.02
CA SER A 14 7.68 4.64 3.87
C SER A 14 6.47 4.80 2.95
N ASP A 15 6.74 5.04 1.66
CA ASP A 15 5.77 4.99 0.57
C ASP A 15 5.40 3.56 0.16
N TYR A 16 6.13 2.56 0.66
CA TYR A 16 6.02 1.16 0.27
C TYR A 16 5.62 0.24 1.43
N ASP A 17 5.18 0.81 2.55
CA ASP A 17 4.68 0.05 3.70
C ASP A 17 3.20 -0.30 3.55
N LEU A 18 2.90 -1.59 3.68
CA LEU A 18 1.57 -2.16 3.55
C LEU A 18 1.24 -3.01 4.78
N SER A 19 0.13 -2.69 5.44
CA SER A 19 -0.39 -3.49 6.56
C SER A 19 -0.89 -4.86 6.06
N LEU A 20 -0.25 -5.93 6.52
CA LEU A 20 -0.64 -7.31 6.23
C LEU A 20 -1.74 -7.78 7.17
N TYR A 21 -1.56 -7.58 8.48
CA TYR A 21 -2.49 -8.07 9.49
C TYR A 21 -2.48 -7.20 10.73
N ARG A 22 -3.65 -6.99 11.34
CA ARG A 22 -3.79 -6.27 12.60
C ARG A 22 -4.42 -7.16 13.66
N PHE A 23 -3.69 -7.37 14.75
CA PHE A 23 -4.15 -8.14 15.89
C PHE A 23 -5.12 -7.33 16.76
N PRO A 24 -6.06 -8.00 17.47
CA PRO A 24 -7.00 -7.32 18.37
C PRO A 24 -6.34 -6.54 19.51
N ASN A 25 -5.12 -6.92 19.92
CA ASN A 25 -4.37 -6.25 20.97
C ASN A 25 -3.64 -4.97 20.50
N GLY A 26 -3.81 -4.58 19.24
CA GLY A 26 -3.23 -3.37 18.67
C GLY A 26 -1.90 -3.58 17.93
N LEU A 27 -1.26 -4.74 18.05
CA LEU A 27 -0.09 -5.08 17.24
C LEU A 27 -0.47 -5.24 15.77
N SER A 28 0.43 -4.91 14.86
CA SER A 28 0.25 -5.14 13.42
C SER A 28 1.51 -5.69 12.79
N VAL A 29 1.33 -6.48 11.74
CA VAL A 29 2.40 -6.92 10.85
C VAL A 29 2.30 -6.13 9.56
N GLY A 30 3.41 -5.53 9.14
CA GLY A 30 3.54 -4.83 7.87
C GLY A 30 4.53 -5.53 6.93
N ILE A 31 4.44 -5.18 5.65
CA ILE A 31 5.38 -5.54 4.58
C ILE A 31 5.87 -4.23 3.98
N ASP A 32 7.17 -3.96 4.09
CA ASP A 32 7.80 -2.78 3.49
C ASP A 32 8.62 -3.16 2.26
N ALA A 33 8.20 -2.66 1.10
CA ALA A 33 8.85 -2.92 -0.18
C ALA A 33 9.79 -1.80 -0.66
N SER A 34 10.22 -0.90 0.23
CA SER A 34 11.07 0.26 -0.11
C SER A 34 12.43 -0.13 -0.69
N ILE A 35 13.11 -1.10 -0.08
CA ILE A 35 14.47 -1.54 -0.48
C ILE A 35 14.44 -2.81 -1.32
N MET A 36 13.48 -3.70 -1.09
CA MET A 36 13.35 -4.96 -1.81
C MET A 36 11.90 -5.39 -1.94
N GLY A 37 11.57 -6.10 -3.01
CA GLY A 37 10.22 -6.60 -3.29
C GLY A 37 10.11 -7.10 -4.73
N ASN A 38 8.93 -7.60 -5.08
CA ASN A 38 8.59 -7.98 -6.45
C ASN A 38 7.87 -6.83 -7.17
N GLU A 39 7.27 -7.13 -8.33
CA GLU A 39 6.57 -6.18 -9.20
C GLU A 39 5.36 -5.51 -8.53
N ALA A 40 4.78 -6.13 -7.50
CA ALA A 40 3.60 -5.59 -6.81
C ALA A 40 3.89 -4.22 -6.17
N ARG A 41 5.15 -3.91 -5.85
CA ARG A 41 5.56 -2.61 -5.31
C ARG A 41 5.32 -1.44 -6.28
N PHE A 42 5.08 -1.71 -7.56
CA PHE A 42 4.86 -0.69 -8.59
C PHE A 42 3.36 -0.49 -8.92
N VAL A 43 2.45 -1.18 -8.24
CA VAL A 43 1.01 -1.03 -8.47
C VAL A 43 0.53 0.28 -7.85
N ASN A 44 -0.06 1.14 -8.67
CA ASN A 44 -0.42 2.51 -8.29
C ASN A 44 -1.82 2.63 -7.66
N ASP A 45 -2.04 3.74 -6.94
CA ASP A 45 -3.37 4.15 -6.51
C ASP A 45 -4.19 4.64 -7.70
N TYR A 46 -5.47 4.29 -7.75
CA TYR A 46 -6.36 4.66 -8.85
C TYR A 46 -6.65 6.17 -8.95
N ARG A 47 -6.51 6.92 -7.85
CA ARG A 47 -6.89 8.34 -7.80
C ARG A 47 -6.02 9.17 -8.74
N GLY A 48 -6.68 9.93 -9.61
CA GLY A 48 -6.02 10.75 -10.63
C GLY A 48 -5.83 10.03 -11.98
N ILE A 49 -6.06 8.72 -12.04
CA ILE A 49 -5.92 7.91 -13.26
C ILE A 49 -7.31 7.44 -13.74
N THR A 50 -8.11 6.84 -12.86
CA THR A 50 -9.46 6.36 -13.16
C THR A 50 -10.47 6.71 -12.07
N LYS A 51 -11.76 6.42 -12.30
CA LYS A 51 -12.83 6.69 -11.32
C LYS A 51 -12.85 5.68 -10.16
N LYS A 52 -12.35 4.47 -10.36
CA LYS A 52 -12.39 3.35 -9.40
C LYS A 52 -11.19 2.41 -9.63
N PRO A 53 -10.67 1.75 -8.59
CA PRO A 53 -9.65 0.72 -8.77
C PRO A 53 -10.22 -0.49 -9.52
N ASN A 54 -9.36 -1.19 -10.27
CA ASN A 54 -9.68 -2.44 -10.96
C ASN A 54 -9.08 -3.68 -10.26
N ALA A 55 -8.27 -3.47 -9.21
CA ALA A 55 -7.76 -4.52 -8.33
C ALA A 55 -7.80 -4.09 -6.85
N ILE A 56 -7.67 -5.06 -5.94
CA ILE A 56 -7.66 -4.87 -4.49
C ILE A 56 -6.53 -5.66 -3.83
N PHE A 57 -6.10 -5.19 -2.66
CA PHE A 57 -5.30 -5.96 -1.73
C PHE A 57 -6.17 -6.98 -0.99
N VAL A 58 -5.70 -8.22 -0.88
CA VAL A 58 -6.35 -9.31 -0.14
C VAL A 58 -5.30 -10.07 0.66
N ASP A 59 -5.53 -10.22 1.97
CA ASP A 59 -4.74 -11.10 2.82
C ASP A 59 -5.30 -12.53 2.76
N GLU A 60 -4.47 -13.47 2.30
CA GLU A 60 -4.86 -14.87 2.13
C GLU A 60 -3.75 -15.81 2.58
N ARG A 61 -4.14 -17.01 3.04
CA ARG A 61 -3.18 -18.07 3.34
C ARG A 61 -2.94 -18.92 2.11
N ASN A 62 -1.68 -19.18 1.80
CA ASN A 62 -1.32 -20.13 0.75
C ASN A 62 -1.57 -21.59 1.21
N GLU A 63 -1.32 -22.56 0.33
CA GLU A 63 -1.49 -23.99 0.64
C GLU A 63 -0.59 -24.50 1.79
N SER A 64 0.54 -23.83 2.03
CA SER A 64 1.46 -24.12 3.14
C SER A 64 1.05 -23.44 4.46
N GLY A 65 0.02 -22.60 4.43
CA GLY A 65 -0.51 -21.87 5.57
C GLY A 65 0.11 -20.49 5.81
N ASP A 66 1.06 -20.03 4.99
CA ASP A 66 1.67 -18.71 5.15
C ASP A 66 0.70 -17.60 4.78
N LEU A 67 0.61 -16.57 5.60
CA LEU A 67 -0.20 -15.39 5.31
C LEU A 67 0.52 -14.50 4.30
N GLN A 68 -0.15 -14.15 3.21
CA GLN A 68 0.39 -13.37 2.11
C GLN A 68 -0.56 -12.24 1.74
N MET A 69 0.00 -11.17 1.18
CA MET A 69 -0.78 -10.13 0.53
C MET A 69 -0.81 -10.37 -0.98
N ILE A 70 -2.02 -10.41 -1.55
CA ILE A 70 -2.27 -10.66 -2.97
C ILE A 70 -2.97 -9.44 -3.58
N ILE A 71 -2.65 -9.16 -4.84
CA ILE A 71 -3.40 -8.19 -5.65
C ILE A 71 -4.38 -8.98 -6.52
N ARG A 72 -5.68 -8.79 -6.25
CA ARG A 72 -6.77 -9.51 -6.93
C ARG A 72 -7.56 -8.54 -7.81
N SER A 73 -7.75 -8.88 -9.09
CA SER A 73 -8.64 -8.14 -9.97
C SER A 73 -10.09 -8.21 -9.48
N VAL A 74 -10.78 -7.07 -9.51
CA VAL A 74 -12.22 -6.96 -9.17
C VAL A 74 -13.08 -6.54 -10.37
N ALA A 75 -12.43 -6.33 -11.51
CA ALA A 75 -13.04 -6.08 -12.80
C ALA A 75 -12.19 -6.74 -13.90
N GLU A 76 -12.73 -6.80 -15.12
CA GLU A 76 -11.94 -7.16 -16.30
C GLU A 76 -10.83 -6.12 -16.52
N ILE A 77 -9.63 -6.59 -16.89
CA ILE A 77 -8.46 -5.74 -17.17
C ILE A 77 -7.99 -6.06 -18.59
N ASN A 78 -8.17 -5.12 -19.50
CA ASN A 78 -7.81 -5.28 -20.90
C ASN A 78 -6.30 -5.13 -21.10
N LYS A 79 -5.79 -5.67 -22.22
CA LYS A 79 -4.40 -5.50 -22.62
C LYS A 79 -4.05 -4.01 -22.71
N GLY A 80 -3.02 -3.59 -21.97
CA GLY A 80 -2.55 -2.22 -21.94
C GLY A 80 -3.18 -1.35 -20.85
N GLU A 81 -4.16 -1.87 -20.11
CA GLU A 81 -4.68 -1.19 -18.92
C GLU A 81 -3.73 -1.36 -17.74
N GLU A 82 -3.59 -0.30 -16.95
CA GLU A 82 -2.82 -0.31 -15.71
C GLU A 82 -3.59 -1.04 -14.60
N ILE A 83 -2.89 -1.81 -13.78
CA ILE A 83 -3.44 -2.38 -12.56
C ILE A 83 -3.42 -1.30 -11.48
N LEU A 84 -4.60 -0.97 -10.96
CA LEU A 84 -4.80 0.13 -10.03
C LEU A 84 -5.57 -0.33 -8.79
N VAL A 85 -5.02 -0.03 -7.62
CA VAL A 85 -5.58 -0.36 -6.30
C VAL A 85 -5.99 0.90 -5.55
N SER A 86 -6.53 0.76 -4.34
CA SER A 86 -6.65 1.87 -3.39
C SER A 86 -5.65 1.68 -2.25
N TYR A 87 -4.73 2.62 -2.06
CA TYR A 87 -3.79 2.65 -0.93
C TYR A 87 -4.49 2.89 0.41
N GLY A 88 -5.73 3.41 0.37
CA GLY A 88 -6.57 3.58 1.55
C GLY A 88 -6.51 4.99 2.14
N LYS A 89 -7.56 5.35 2.89
CA LYS A 89 -7.76 6.72 3.38
C LYS A 89 -6.67 7.18 4.33
N SER A 90 -6.16 6.29 5.18
CA SER A 90 -5.13 6.62 6.17
C SER A 90 -3.80 6.97 5.50
N TRP A 91 -3.41 6.23 4.45
CA TRP A 91 -2.19 6.49 3.68
C TRP A 91 -2.20 7.91 3.07
N TRP A 92 -3.34 8.29 2.47
CA TRP A 92 -3.52 9.63 1.90
C TRP A 92 -3.55 10.73 2.96
N LYS A 93 -4.26 10.51 4.08
CA LYS A 93 -4.33 11.49 5.17
C LYS A 93 -2.96 11.86 5.73
N ASN A 94 -2.05 10.90 5.87
CA ASN A 94 -0.70 11.18 6.36
C ASN A 94 0.06 12.09 5.39
N ARG A 95 -0.10 11.90 4.08
CA ARG A 95 0.60 12.69 3.05
C ARG A 95 -0.04 14.05 2.78
N THR A 96 -1.34 14.20 3.00
CA THR A 96 -1.98 15.54 2.93
C THR A 96 -1.51 16.42 4.07
N LYS A 97 -1.41 15.87 5.30
CA LYS A 97 -0.89 16.60 6.46
C LYS A 97 0.55 17.06 6.27
N VAL A 98 1.41 16.18 5.77
CA VAL A 98 2.81 16.53 5.46
C VAL A 98 2.88 17.65 4.43
N HIS A 99 2.04 17.63 3.40
CA HIS A 99 1.98 18.71 2.41
C HIS A 99 1.52 20.04 3.02
N ASP A 100 0.51 20.02 3.90
CA ASP A 100 -0.01 21.20 4.58
C ASP A 100 1.05 21.81 5.52
N GLU A 101 1.74 20.99 6.31
CA GLU A 101 2.83 21.43 7.21
C GLU A 101 4.03 21.99 6.45
N PHE A 102 4.43 21.36 5.34
CA PHE A 102 5.51 21.85 4.49
C PHE A 102 5.16 23.21 3.86
N THR A 103 3.93 23.35 3.34
CA THR A 103 3.44 24.59 2.74
C THR A 103 3.33 25.72 3.77
N PHE A 104 2.87 25.42 4.99
CA PHE A 104 2.84 26.39 6.07
C PHE A 104 4.24 26.92 6.41
N ASN A 105 5.23 26.04 6.53
CA ASN A 105 6.59 26.43 6.88
C ASN A 105 7.31 27.25 5.80
N GLN A 106 7.03 27.03 4.51
CA GLN A 106 7.61 27.84 3.43
C GLN A 106 7.02 29.26 3.34
N ASN A 107 5.80 29.48 3.83
CA ASN A 107 5.15 30.81 3.82
C ASN A 107 5.51 31.67 5.05
N LEU A 108 6.33 31.14 5.97
CA LEU A 108 6.79 31.83 7.19
C LEU A 108 8.27 32.25 7.13
N THR A 109 8.96 31.98 6.02
CA THR A 109 10.33 32.41 5.71
C THR A 109 10.34 33.44 4.60
#